data_AF-A0A920GVF9-F1
#
_entry.id   AF-A0A920GVF9-F1
#
_cell.length_a   1.000
_cell.length_b   1.000
_cell.length_c   1.000
_cell.angle_alpha   90.00
_cell.angle_beta   90.00
_cell.angle_gamma   90.00
#
_symmetry.space_group_name_H-M   'P 1'
#
loop_
_entity.id
_entity.type
_entity.pdbx_description
1 polymer ?
#
loop_
_entity_poly.entity_id
_entity_poly.type
_entity_poly.pdbx_seq_one_letter_code
_entity_poly.pdbx_strand_id
1 'polypeptide(L)'
;MLREAIRNFMVKRTVSAKLRNQSMNMFSNFDLFNEIRVKAEEQRKQEGRTHDVFYFHKADDPYSHLTIQYIEKLNSSFNINLKPILVGDEDPKAVHEPSLYGIYCLEDAKRIALSMGRVLADSYPRKELIDKSNTILSLVRINTLPKLERQ
;
A
#
# COMPACT_ATOMS: atom_id res chain seq x y z
N MET A 1 -43.03 -1.87 -22.67
CA MET A 1 -43.15 -1.07 -23.91
C MET A 1 -43.04 0.45 -23.65
N LEU A 2 -44.11 1.21 -23.38
CA LEU A 2 -44.03 2.68 -23.26
C LEU A 2 -43.18 3.16 -22.06
N ARG A 3 -43.30 2.48 -20.92
CA ARG A 3 -42.57 2.78 -19.68
C ARG A 3 -41.06 2.55 -19.81
N GLU A 4 -40.67 1.53 -20.57
CA GLU A 4 -39.26 1.20 -20.84
C GLU A 4 -38.64 2.14 -21.87
N ALA A 5 -39.41 2.56 -22.87
CA ALA A 5 -38.99 3.58 -23.83
C ALA A 5 -38.77 4.94 -23.13
N ILE A 6 -39.67 5.35 -22.22
CA ILE A 6 -39.52 6.58 -21.43
C ILE A 6 -38.31 6.50 -20.49
N ARG A 7 -38.11 5.35 -19.82
CA ARG A 7 -36.91 5.10 -18.99
C ARG A 7 -35.63 5.19 -19.81
N ASN A 8 -35.57 4.49 -20.95
CA ASN A 8 -34.40 4.48 -21.82
C ASN A 8 -34.16 5.85 -22.48
N PHE A 9 -35.22 6.64 -22.72
CA PHE A 9 -35.13 8.01 -23.22
C PHE A 9 -34.59 8.98 -22.16
N MET A 10 -35.06 8.89 -20.91
CA MET A 10 -34.53 9.69 -19.79
C MET A 10 -33.10 9.32 -19.40
N VAL A 11 -32.71 8.04 -19.48
CA VAL A 11 -31.33 7.60 -19.26
C VAL A 11 -30.38 8.11 -20.34
N LYS A 12 -30.85 8.21 -21.60
CA LYS A 12 -30.05 8.65 -22.76
C LYS A 12 -29.94 10.17 -22.93
N ARG A 13 -30.85 10.97 -22.37
CA ARG A 13 -30.86 12.44 -22.55
C ARG A 13 -30.63 13.16 -21.22
N THR A 14 -29.40 13.68 -21.08
CA THR A 14 -29.00 14.90 -20.36
C THR A 14 -28.96 14.96 -18.82
N VAL A 15 -29.80 14.26 -18.06
CA VAL A 15 -29.75 14.34 -16.58
C VAL A 15 -28.58 13.52 -16.01
N SER A 16 -28.36 12.32 -16.54
CA SER A 16 -27.24 11.44 -16.17
C SER A 16 -25.87 12.05 -16.49
N ALA A 17 -25.77 12.81 -17.58
CA ALA A 17 -24.53 13.46 -17.99
C ALA A 17 -24.13 14.61 -17.04
N LYS A 18 -25.09 15.45 -16.60
CA LYS A 18 -24.82 16.53 -15.63
C LYS A 18 -24.46 15.98 -14.26
N LEU A 19 -25.18 14.97 -13.78
CA LEU A 19 -24.88 14.30 -12.50
C LEU A 19 -23.51 13.62 -12.53
N ARG A 20 -23.18 12.90 -13.61
CA ARG A 20 -21.86 12.31 -13.81
C ARG A 20 -20.76 13.36 -13.90
N ASN A 21 -21.00 14.47 -14.60
CA ASN A 21 -20.02 15.53 -14.73
C ASN A 21 -19.79 16.24 -13.39
N GLN A 22 -20.86 16.49 -12.63
CA GLN A 22 -20.78 17.02 -11.28
C GLN A 22 -20.06 16.06 -10.33
N SER A 23 -20.33 14.75 -10.40
CA SER A 23 -19.62 13.76 -9.57
C SER A 23 -18.14 13.64 -9.94
N MET A 24 -17.80 13.69 -11.23
CA MET A 24 -16.41 13.65 -11.70
C MET A 24 -15.66 14.92 -11.32
N ASN A 25 -16.29 16.09 -11.46
CA ASN A 25 -15.71 17.35 -10.99
C ASN A 25 -15.56 17.37 -9.48
N MET A 26 -16.48 16.76 -8.73
CA MET A 26 -16.38 16.66 -7.28
C MET A 26 -15.21 15.74 -6.86
N PHE A 27 -15.03 14.61 -7.54
CA PHE A 27 -13.91 13.70 -7.31
C PHE A 27 -12.55 14.31 -7.71
N SER A 28 -12.55 15.14 -8.74
CA SER A 28 -11.32 15.75 -9.31
C SER A 28 -11.04 17.14 -8.75
N ASN A 29 -11.90 17.69 -7.87
CA ASN A 29 -11.69 19.00 -7.29
C ASN A 29 -10.68 18.92 -6.14
N PHE A 30 -9.49 19.47 -6.38
CA PHE A 30 -8.39 19.53 -5.42
C PHE A 30 -8.75 20.25 -4.12
N ASP A 31 -9.54 21.32 -4.20
CA ASP A 31 -9.93 22.10 -3.02
C ASP A 31 -10.85 21.28 -2.12
N LEU A 32 -11.84 20.60 -2.71
CA LEU A 32 -12.72 19.71 -1.95
C LEU A 32 -11.95 18.55 -1.31
N PHE A 33 -11.01 17.95 -2.05
CA PHE A 33 -10.15 16.90 -1.50
C PHE A 33 -9.34 17.40 -0.30
N ASN A 34 -8.80 18.62 -0.36
CA ASN A 34 -8.08 19.23 0.75
C ASN A 34 -9.00 19.53 1.94
N GLU A 35 -10.21 20.05 1.72
CA GLU A 35 -11.17 20.27 2.80
C GLU A 35 -11.51 18.98 3.53
N ILE A 36 -11.73 17.88 2.80
CA ILE A 36 -11.98 16.56 3.39
C ILE A 36 -10.78 16.12 4.23
N ARG A 37 -9.55 16.31 3.74
CA ARG A 37 -8.32 15.98 4.48
C ARG A 37 -8.17 16.79 5.77
N VAL A 38 -8.44 18.09 5.71
CA VAL A 38 -8.37 18.97 6.89
C VAL A 38 -9.38 18.53 7.94
N LYS A 39 -10.64 18.31 7.55
CA LYS A 39 -11.69 17.84 8.47
C LYS A 39 -11.36 16.48 9.10
N ALA A 40 -10.84 15.54 8.31
CA ALA A 40 -10.42 14.23 8.82
C ALA A 40 -9.25 14.33 9.81
N GLU A 41 -8.30 15.23 9.56
CA GLU A 41 -7.17 15.47 10.45
C GLU A 41 -7.58 16.18 11.75
N GLU A 42 -8.52 17.12 11.68
CA GLU A 42 -9.15 17.73 12.86
C GLU A 42 -9.85 16.67 13.71
N GLN A 43 -10.66 15.82 13.10
CA GLN A 43 -11.35 14.72 13.80
C GLN A 43 -10.35 13.76 14.47
N ARG A 44 -9.30 13.34 13.76
CA ARG A 44 -8.24 12.47 14.33
C ARG A 44 -7.60 13.10 15.56
N LYS A 45 -7.30 14.40 15.51
CA LYS A 45 -6.73 15.16 16.65
C LYS A 45 -7.70 15.24 17.82
N GLN A 46 -8.99 15.51 17.56
CA GLN A 46 -10.03 15.51 18.58
C GLN A 46 -10.16 14.14 19.27
N GLU A 47 -10.04 13.06 18.52
CA GLU A 47 -10.07 11.68 19.01
C GLU A 47 -8.74 11.23 19.65
N GLY A 48 -7.68 12.04 19.61
CA GLY A 48 -6.37 11.70 20.16
C GLY A 48 -5.67 10.50 19.48
N ARG A 49 -6.12 10.11 18.28
CA ARG A 49 -5.61 8.92 17.56
C ARG A 49 -4.21 9.16 17.00
N THR A 50 -3.31 8.18 17.07
CA THR A 50 -2.00 8.23 16.39
C THR A 50 -2.11 8.08 14.88
N HIS A 51 -1.10 8.53 14.14
CA HIS A 51 -0.93 8.20 12.73
C HIS A 51 -0.25 6.83 12.61
N ASP A 52 -1.03 5.78 12.44
CA ASP A 52 -0.48 4.43 12.27
C ASP A 52 -0.03 4.21 10.82
N VAL A 53 1.21 3.73 10.65
CA VAL A 53 1.77 3.35 9.35
C VAL A 53 2.10 1.87 9.40
N PHE A 54 1.42 1.07 8.58
CA PHE A 54 1.66 -0.37 8.49
C PHE A 54 2.75 -0.64 7.45
N TYR A 55 3.82 -1.31 7.88
CA TYR A 55 4.92 -1.70 6.99
C TYR A 55 4.92 -3.21 6.79
N PHE A 56 4.52 -3.67 5.61
CA PHE A 56 4.55 -5.08 5.27
C PHE A 56 5.97 -5.46 4.82
N HIS A 57 6.61 -6.32 5.59
CA HIS A 57 8.00 -6.74 5.38
C HIS A 57 8.05 -8.18 4.92
N LYS A 58 8.73 -8.44 3.80
CA LYS A 58 9.06 -9.78 3.34
C LYS A 58 10.57 -9.94 3.34
N ALA A 59 11.08 -11.01 3.96
CA ALA A 59 12.52 -11.16 4.23
C ALA A 59 13.39 -11.35 2.99
N ASP A 60 12.82 -11.86 1.91
CA ASP A 60 13.45 -12.11 0.62
C ASP A 60 13.11 -11.06 -0.44
N ASP A 61 12.20 -10.13 -0.16
CA ASP A 61 11.81 -9.09 -1.12
C ASP A 61 12.88 -7.99 -1.24
N PRO A 62 13.39 -7.73 -2.47
CA PRO A 62 14.42 -6.72 -2.67
C PRO A 62 13.89 -5.29 -2.39
N TYR A 63 12.59 -5.02 -2.53
CA TYR A 63 12.03 -3.71 -2.19
C TYR A 63 11.92 -3.51 -0.68
N SER A 64 11.57 -4.55 0.06
CA SER A 64 11.62 -4.57 1.53
C SER A 64 13.05 -4.31 2.03
N HIS A 65 14.06 -4.89 1.37
CA HIS A 65 15.46 -4.61 1.67
C HIS A 65 15.87 -3.14 1.42
N LEU A 66 15.33 -2.49 0.40
CA LEU A 66 15.53 -1.05 0.19
C LEU A 66 14.82 -0.22 1.26
N THR A 67 13.56 -0.57 1.54
CA THR A 67 12.67 0.22 2.41
C THR A 67 13.15 0.23 3.86
N ILE A 68 13.59 -0.91 4.39
CA ILE A 68 14.05 -1.02 5.79
C ILE A 68 15.19 -0.04 6.11
N GLN A 69 16.00 0.33 5.10
CA GLN A 69 17.12 1.27 5.26
C GLN A 69 16.66 2.72 5.53
N TYR A 70 15.39 3.04 5.26
CA TYR A 70 14.82 4.36 5.45
C TYR A 70 13.81 4.44 6.59
N ILE A 71 13.50 3.32 7.24
CA ILE A 71 12.44 3.25 8.25
C ILE A 71 12.74 4.15 9.46
N GLU A 72 13.99 4.19 9.92
CA GLU A 72 14.37 5.08 11.02
C GLU A 72 14.24 6.56 10.64
N LYS A 73 14.63 6.91 9.40
CA LYS A 73 14.47 8.27 8.87
C LYS A 73 12.99 8.65 8.76
N LEU A 74 12.14 7.73 8.30
CA LEU A 74 10.70 7.93 8.22
C LEU A 74 10.11 8.18 9.62
N ASN A 75 10.46 7.34 10.59
CA ASN A 75 9.93 7.43 11.94
C ASN A 75 10.42 8.68 12.70
N SER A 76 11.62 9.18 12.40
CA SER A 76 12.15 10.43 12.98
C SER A 76 11.63 11.69 12.28
N SER A 77 11.27 11.61 11.00
CA SER A 77 10.77 12.75 10.23
C SER A 77 9.30 13.05 10.47
N PHE A 78 8.53 12.06 10.97
CA PHE A 78 7.09 12.17 11.13
C PHE A 78 6.63 11.64 12.49
N ASN A 79 5.62 12.26 13.09
CA ASN A 79 4.98 11.76 14.30
C ASN A 79 4.02 10.61 13.96
N ILE A 80 4.59 9.44 13.65
CA ILE A 80 3.86 8.24 13.26
C ILE A 80 4.14 7.09 14.23
N ASN A 81 3.21 6.15 14.26
CA ASN A 81 3.35 4.87 14.94
C ASN A 81 3.54 3.79 13.87
N LEU A 82 4.80 3.44 13.62
CA LEU A 82 5.13 2.43 12.63
C LEU A 82 4.86 1.02 13.16
N LYS A 83 4.05 0.26 12.42
CA LYS A 83 3.63 -1.10 12.75
C LYS A 83 4.11 -2.08 11.68
N PRO A 84 5.29 -2.70 11.85
CA PRO A 84 5.77 -3.70 10.90
C PRO A 84 4.93 -4.98 11.00
N ILE A 85 4.61 -5.56 9.86
CA ILE A 85 3.87 -6.82 9.70
C ILE A 85 4.73 -7.73 8.81
N LEU A 86 5.12 -8.88 9.33
CA LEU A 86 5.82 -9.90 8.55
C LEU A 86 4.82 -10.57 7.60
N VAL A 87 5.15 -10.64 6.31
CA VAL A 87 4.33 -11.29 5.28
C VAL A 87 5.05 -12.49 4.67
N GLY A 88 4.26 -13.44 4.17
CA GLY A 88 4.74 -14.61 3.44
C GLY A 88 4.74 -14.38 1.93
N ASP A 89 4.76 -15.49 1.19
CA ASP A 89 4.78 -15.48 -0.27
C ASP A 89 3.48 -14.93 -0.89
N GLU A 90 3.63 -14.45 -2.12
CA GLU A 90 2.53 -13.93 -2.94
C GLU A 90 1.57 -15.07 -3.33
N ASP A 91 0.28 -14.77 -3.48
CA ASP A 91 -0.66 -15.72 -4.08
C ASP A 91 -0.24 -15.98 -5.54
N PRO A 92 0.03 -17.23 -5.94
CA PRO A 92 0.42 -17.55 -7.32
C PRO A 92 -0.58 -17.07 -8.36
N LYS A 93 -1.86 -16.90 -8.02
CA LYS A 93 -2.90 -16.36 -8.91
C LYS A 93 -2.77 -14.86 -9.17
N ALA A 94 -2.07 -14.15 -8.29
CA ALA A 94 -1.83 -12.71 -8.39
C ALA A 94 -0.50 -12.38 -9.08
N VAL A 95 0.38 -13.37 -9.26
CA VAL A 95 1.67 -13.21 -9.93
C VAL A 95 1.52 -13.51 -11.42
N HIS A 96 1.74 -12.48 -12.24
CA HIS A 96 1.85 -12.65 -13.69
C HIS A 96 3.25 -13.18 -14.02
N GLU A 97 3.34 -14.12 -14.97
CA GLU A 97 4.60 -14.73 -15.40
C GLU A 97 5.54 -15.14 -14.23
N PRO A 98 5.14 -16.11 -13.37
CA PRO A 98 5.86 -16.43 -12.12
C PRO A 98 7.33 -16.79 -12.29
N SER A 99 7.73 -17.34 -13.45
CA SER A 99 9.11 -17.69 -13.76
C SER A 99 10.02 -16.47 -13.95
N LEU A 100 9.46 -15.31 -14.33
CA LEU A 100 10.21 -14.08 -14.62
C LEU A 100 10.02 -13.01 -13.54
N TYR A 101 8.94 -13.07 -12.77
CA TYR A 101 8.58 -12.05 -11.80
C TYR A 101 9.73 -11.71 -10.83
N GLY A 102 10.31 -12.72 -10.17
CA GLY A 102 11.40 -12.49 -9.21
C GLY A 102 12.66 -11.90 -9.87
N ILE A 103 13.01 -12.34 -11.08
CA ILE A 103 14.15 -11.80 -11.82
C ILE A 103 13.93 -10.31 -12.10
N TYR A 104 12.73 -9.96 -12.57
CA TYR A 104 12.36 -8.58 -12.83
C TYR A 104 12.42 -7.71 -11.57
N CYS A 105 11.83 -8.16 -10.46
CA CYS A 105 11.83 -7.41 -9.19
C CYS A 105 13.26 -7.14 -8.69
N LEU A 106 14.16 -8.12 -8.79
CA LEU A 106 15.55 -7.95 -8.36
C LEU A 106 16.30 -6.96 -9.24
N GLU A 107 16.18 -7.07 -10.57
CA GLU A 107 16.85 -6.16 -11.50
C GLU A 107 16.30 -4.73 -11.41
N ASP A 108 15.01 -4.57 -11.15
CA ASP A 108 14.40 -3.27 -10.88
C ASP A 108 14.90 -2.66 -9.56
N ALA A 109 14.89 -3.42 -8.47
CA ALA A 109 15.40 -2.96 -7.19
C ALA A 109 16.89 -2.58 -7.24
N LYS A 110 17.72 -3.31 -8.01
CA LYS A 110 19.12 -2.93 -8.27
C LYS A 110 19.23 -1.56 -8.93
N ARG A 111 18.41 -1.28 -9.95
CA ARG A 111 18.37 0.02 -10.63
C ARG A 111 17.95 1.15 -9.68
N ILE A 112 16.95 0.91 -8.84
CA ILE A 112 16.52 1.87 -7.81
C ILE A 112 17.65 2.12 -6.81
N ALA A 113 18.30 1.07 -6.31
CA ALA A 113 19.41 1.18 -5.36
C ALA A 113 20.54 2.05 -5.91
N LEU A 114 20.92 1.81 -7.17
CA LEU A 114 21.96 2.57 -7.84
C LEU A 114 21.61 4.07 -7.91
N SER A 115 20.35 4.40 -8.21
CA SER A 115 19.86 5.79 -8.20
C SER A 115 19.92 6.47 -6.82
N MET A 116 19.94 5.67 -5.75
CA MET A 116 20.09 6.11 -4.36
C MET A 116 21.53 6.00 -3.84
N GLY A 117 22.50 5.65 -4.69
CA GLY A 117 23.91 5.47 -4.28
C GLY A 117 24.16 4.19 -3.47
N ARG A 118 23.34 3.16 -3.65
CA ARG A 118 23.42 1.87 -2.95
C ARG A 118 23.56 0.71 -3.92
N VAL A 119 24.01 -0.44 -3.41
CA VAL A 119 24.17 -1.67 -4.19
C VAL A 119 23.37 -2.78 -3.51
N LEU A 120 22.62 -3.55 -4.31
CA LEU A 120 21.94 -4.76 -3.86
C LEU A 120 22.75 -6.02 -4.21
N ALA A 121 22.43 -7.13 -3.54
CA ALA A 121 22.95 -8.44 -3.88
C ALA A 121 22.54 -8.87 -5.30
N ASP A 122 23.39 -9.70 -5.91
CA ASP A 122 23.16 -10.16 -7.28
C ASP A 122 22.07 -11.22 -7.41
N SER A 123 21.75 -11.92 -6.33
CA SER A 123 20.78 -13.00 -6.28
C SER A 123 19.99 -12.99 -4.98
N TYR A 124 18.85 -13.67 -5.00
CA TYR A 124 18.04 -13.88 -3.81
C TYR A 124 18.78 -14.72 -2.76
N PRO A 125 18.54 -14.47 -1.46
CA PRO A 125 19.10 -15.28 -0.39
C PRO A 125 18.62 -16.74 -0.49
N ARG A 126 19.45 -17.67 0.01
CA ARG A 126 19.09 -19.08 0.10
C ARG A 126 17.86 -19.27 0.99
N LYS A 127 16.96 -20.18 0.62
CA LYS A 127 15.74 -20.50 1.37
C LYS A 127 15.97 -20.75 2.86
N GLU A 128 17.03 -21.46 3.22
CA GLU A 128 17.41 -21.72 4.61
C GLU A 128 17.63 -20.44 5.43
N LEU A 129 18.20 -19.39 4.81
CA LEU A 129 18.42 -18.10 5.46
C LEU A 129 17.11 -17.33 5.60
N ILE A 130 16.24 -17.42 4.60
CA ILE A 130 14.90 -16.81 4.63
C ILE A 130 14.07 -17.44 5.75
N ASP A 131 14.01 -18.78 5.80
CA ASP A 131 13.28 -19.54 6.81
C ASP A 131 13.80 -19.21 8.22
N LYS A 132 15.13 -19.11 8.39
CA LYS A 132 15.76 -18.69 9.65
C LYS A 132 15.40 -17.24 10.02
N SER A 133 15.43 -16.32 9.06
CA SER A 133 15.04 -14.93 9.27
C SER A 133 13.58 -14.82 9.73
N ASN A 134 12.66 -15.48 9.01
CA ASN A 134 11.25 -15.50 9.34
C ASN A 134 10.98 -16.12 10.72
N THR A 135 11.73 -17.17 11.09
CA THR A 135 11.66 -17.74 12.44
C THR A 135 12.05 -16.71 13.50
N ILE A 136 13.16 -16.00 13.30
CA ILE A 136 13.62 -14.97 14.24
C ILE A 136 12.59 -13.83 14.31
N LEU A 137 12.18 -13.28 13.17
CA LEU A 137 11.28 -12.13 13.08
C LEU A 137 9.88 -12.42 13.64
N SER A 138 9.36 -13.64 13.47
CA SER A 138 8.06 -14.04 14.02
C SER A 138 8.09 -14.24 15.55
N LEU A 139 9.25 -14.61 16.11
CA LEU A 139 9.43 -14.77 17.56
C LEU A 139 9.61 -13.42 18.27
N VAL A 140 10.09 -12.39 17.56
CA VAL A 140 10.21 -11.04 18.11
C VAL A 140 8.80 -10.49 18.36
N ARG A 141 8.38 -10.54 19.64
CA ARG A 141 7.18 -9.85 20.09
C ARG A 141 7.45 -8.35 20.09
N ILE A 142 7.05 -7.69 19.02
CA ILE A 142 6.84 -6.25 19.06
C ILE A 142 5.58 -6.06 19.92
N ASN A 143 5.69 -5.34 21.03
CA ASN A 143 4.63 -5.13 22.04
C ASN A 143 3.40 -4.36 21.54
N THR A 144 3.05 -4.40 20.25
CA THR A 144 1.97 -3.62 19.65
C THR A 144 1.40 -4.28 18.39
N LEU A 145 0.73 -5.42 18.52
CA LEU A 145 -0.23 -5.85 17.50
C LEU A 145 -1.60 -6.09 18.16
N PRO A 146 -2.60 -5.23 17.94
CA PRO A 146 -3.98 -5.69 18.09
C PRO A 146 -4.17 -6.84 17.09
N LYS A 147 -4.72 -7.95 17.57
CA LYS A 147 -5.08 -9.08 16.72
C LYS A 147 -5.98 -8.57 15.60
N LEU A 148 -5.53 -8.67 14.35
CA LEU A 148 -6.43 -8.60 13.21
C LEU A 148 -7.25 -9.88 13.22
N GLU A 149 -8.38 -9.86 13.92
CA GLU A 149 -9.45 -10.81 13.70
C GLU A 149 -9.96 -10.58 12.28
N ARG A 150 -9.64 -11.53 11.39
CA ARG A 150 -10.29 -11.59 10.08
C ARG A 150 -11.78 -11.86 10.34
N GLN A 151 -12.64 -10.94 9.93
CA GLN A 151 -14.07 -11.19 9.73
C GLN A 151 -14.28 -12.10 8.53
#